data_AF-A0A5A7PKN8-F1
#
_entry.id   AF-A0A5A7PKN8-F1
#
_cell.length_a   1.000
_cell.length_b   1.000
_cell.length_c   1.000
_cell.angle_alpha   90.00
_cell.angle_beta   90.00
_cell.angle_gamma   90.00
#
_symmetry.space_group_name_H-M   'P 1'
#
loop_
_entity.id
_entity.type
_entity.pdbx_description
1 polymer ?
#
loop_
_entity_poly.entity_id
_entity_poly.type
_entity_poly.pdbx_seq_one_letter_code
_entity_poly.pdbx_strand_id
1 'polypeptide(L)'
;VGDGDTDHLCWQRPEDMTTSRRAYKLDPKNPGTEVAAETAAAMAAAAIVFRRTNPHYANLLLEHAQQLFEFGDKYRGKYDESIPGAKGSVAVQGHRQYTFYLNYAIDNAISYGGITWAISEFSWDVKYAGLQIIASMLPTQGKTEQQKQILKQYRSKAEHYICACLDKNSFANVRRTPGGLLYTRQWNNMQYVSTAVFLLTVYSEHLSSTNQTLSCHAGSVGPAEILSFVQSQVAYILGSNPMGLSYLVGYGQVYPQKVHHRGASYRDDSSRVFIGCTQGYDMWYGRQDSNPNVLVGALVGGPDMKDEFSDRRGNYMQTEACTYNTAPLVGVFAGLSALQQKN
;
A
#
# COMPACT_ATOMS: atom_id res chain seq x y z
N VAL A 1 2.41 19.03 0.45
CA VAL A 1 2.84 20.28 -0.20
C VAL A 1 2.00 20.44 -1.45
N GLY A 2 1.49 21.64 -1.71
CA GLY A 2 0.47 21.85 -2.74
C GLY A 2 -0.94 21.62 -2.20
N ASP A 3 -1.90 22.30 -2.81
CA ASP A 3 -3.32 22.16 -2.57
C ASP A 3 -3.93 21.31 -3.70
N GLY A 4 -4.75 20.31 -3.34
CA GLY A 4 -5.23 19.31 -4.29
C GLY A 4 -6.15 19.89 -5.36
N ASP A 5 -7.05 20.80 -4.99
CA ASP A 5 -8.01 21.39 -5.92
C ASP A 5 -7.28 22.26 -6.96
N THR A 6 -6.36 23.12 -6.52
CA THR A 6 -5.57 23.96 -7.41
C THR A 6 -4.53 23.18 -8.22
N ASP A 7 -3.99 22.08 -7.69
CA ASP A 7 -3.16 21.17 -8.48
C ASP A 7 -3.98 20.48 -9.59
N HIS A 8 -5.15 19.95 -9.22
CA HIS A 8 -6.00 19.19 -10.11
C HIS A 8 -6.75 20.05 -11.12
N LEU A 9 -6.91 21.35 -10.87
CA LEU A 9 -7.36 22.32 -11.86
C LEU A 9 -6.42 22.40 -13.07
N CYS A 10 -5.15 22.03 -12.90
CA CYS A 10 -4.16 22.04 -13.96
C CYS A 10 -3.88 20.65 -14.50
N TRP A 11 -3.79 20.56 -15.83
CA TRP A 11 -3.07 19.50 -16.50
C TRP A 11 -1.84 20.17 -17.11
N GLN A 12 -0.68 20.01 -16.50
CA GLN A 12 0.59 20.61 -16.94
C GLN A 12 1.76 19.69 -16.58
N ARG A 13 2.92 19.90 -17.20
CA ARG A 13 4.15 19.26 -16.74
C ARG A 13 4.49 19.76 -15.34
N PRO A 14 5.02 18.93 -14.43
CA PRO A 14 5.39 19.39 -13.09
C PRO A 14 6.42 20.55 -13.13
N GLU A 15 7.27 20.60 -14.15
CA GLU A 15 8.26 21.66 -14.36
C GLU A 15 7.63 23.01 -14.78
N ASP A 16 6.42 22.99 -15.34
CA ASP A 16 5.68 24.20 -15.77
C ASP A 16 4.71 24.70 -14.69
N MET A 17 4.70 24.11 -13.50
CA MET A 17 3.72 24.47 -12.48
C MET A 17 3.87 25.92 -12.02
N THR A 18 2.79 26.69 -12.19
CA THR A 18 2.66 28.07 -11.69
C THR A 18 1.70 28.22 -10.51
N THR A 19 0.98 27.15 -10.15
CA THR A 19 0.05 27.15 -9.02
C THR A 19 0.80 27.16 -7.69
N SER A 20 0.14 27.67 -6.65
CA SER A 20 0.73 27.70 -5.31
C SER A 20 1.14 26.30 -4.84
N ARG A 21 2.39 26.18 -4.39
CA ARG A 21 2.94 24.99 -3.72
C ARG A 21 3.02 25.20 -2.22
N ARG A 22 1.95 25.77 -1.64
CA ARG A 22 1.85 26.01 -0.20
C ARG A 22 2.20 24.75 0.57
N ALA A 23 3.12 24.90 1.52
CA ALA A 23 3.41 23.85 2.48
C ALA A 23 2.41 23.94 3.64
N TYR A 24 1.83 22.81 3.98
CA TYR A 24 1.06 22.60 5.19
C TYR A 24 1.91 21.78 6.15
N LYS A 25 1.70 21.96 7.45
CA LYS A 25 2.44 21.26 8.50
C LYS A 25 1.51 20.86 9.61
N LEU A 26 1.90 19.80 10.30
CA LEU A 26 1.29 19.40 11.56
C LEU A 26 2.07 20.03 12.71
N ASP A 27 1.36 20.51 13.72
CA ASP A 27 1.92 21.09 14.93
C ASP A 27 0.95 20.85 16.11
N PRO A 28 1.32 21.20 17.35
CA PRO A 28 0.44 20.97 18.51
C PRO A 28 -0.96 21.59 18.42
N LYS A 29 -1.16 22.61 17.58
CA LYS A 29 -2.47 23.25 17.36
C LYS A 29 -3.22 22.66 16.17
N ASN A 30 -2.51 22.00 15.27
CA ASN A 30 -3.01 21.35 14.06
C ASN A 30 -2.47 19.90 14.03
N PRO A 31 -2.99 19.02 14.90
CA PRO A 31 -2.48 17.65 15.05
C PRO A 31 -2.80 16.76 13.85
N GLY A 32 -2.06 15.66 13.70
CA GLY A 32 -2.32 14.67 12.65
C GLY A 32 -1.63 13.36 12.99
N THR A 33 -2.24 12.61 13.90
CA THR A 33 -1.67 11.38 14.45
C THR A 33 -1.31 10.39 13.36
N GLU A 34 -2.17 10.26 12.35
CA GLU A 34 -2.06 9.25 11.31
C GLU A 34 -0.82 9.47 10.43
N VAL A 35 -0.64 10.71 9.96
CA VAL A 35 0.51 11.08 9.14
C VAL A 35 1.81 11.05 9.95
N ALA A 36 1.78 11.53 11.20
CA ALA A 36 2.95 11.49 12.07
C ALA A 36 3.41 10.04 12.32
N ALA A 37 2.48 9.15 12.62
CA ALA A 37 2.78 7.77 12.94
C ALA A 37 3.07 6.89 11.70
N GLU A 38 2.46 7.13 10.53
CA GLU A 38 2.90 6.49 9.27
C GLU A 38 4.33 6.94 8.88
N THR A 39 4.65 8.22 9.08
CA THR A 39 6.00 8.74 8.81
C THR A 39 7.02 8.13 9.79
N ALA A 40 6.65 7.98 11.07
CA ALA A 40 7.45 7.25 12.04
C ALA A 40 7.66 5.78 11.63
N ALA A 41 6.62 5.11 11.11
CA ALA A 41 6.69 3.75 10.59
C ALA A 41 7.73 3.63 9.48
N ALA A 42 7.62 4.51 8.48
CA ALA A 42 8.50 4.52 7.32
C ALA A 42 9.97 4.79 7.73
N MET A 43 10.22 5.77 8.58
CA MET A 43 11.57 6.10 9.06
C MET A 43 12.18 4.95 9.88
N ALA A 44 11.39 4.33 10.74
CA ALA A 44 11.84 3.19 11.52
C ALA A 44 12.13 1.94 10.67
N ALA A 45 11.28 1.65 9.67
CA ALA A 45 11.53 0.57 8.73
C ALA A 45 12.80 0.84 7.92
N ALA A 46 12.98 2.06 7.42
CA ALA A 46 14.18 2.47 6.70
C ALA A 46 15.44 2.36 7.58
N ALA A 47 15.37 2.71 8.86
CA ALA A 47 16.49 2.56 9.78
C ALA A 47 16.95 1.10 9.94
N ILE A 48 16.04 0.12 9.85
CA ILE A 48 16.42 -1.30 9.84
C ILE A 48 17.23 -1.63 8.58
N VAL A 49 16.79 -1.15 7.41
CA VAL A 49 17.47 -1.35 6.13
C VAL A 49 18.88 -0.75 6.15
N PHE A 50 19.03 0.49 6.60
CA PHE A 50 20.31 1.20 6.62
C PHE A 50 21.22 0.80 7.78
N ARG A 51 20.76 -0.01 8.74
CA ARG A 51 21.49 -0.31 9.98
C ARG A 51 22.92 -0.81 9.77
N ARG A 52 23.14 -1.61 8.71
CA ARG A 52 24.46 -2.19 8.40
C ARG A 52 25.28 -1.33 7.45
N THR A 53 24.65 -0.71 6.45
CA THR A 53 25.33 0.00 5.36
C THR A 53 25.60 1.47 5.68
N ASN A 54 24.74 2.10 6.47
CA ASN A 54 24.90 3.48 6.93
C ASN A 54 24.34 3.63 8.36
N PRO A 55 25.09 3.19 9.39
CA PRO A 55 24.65 3.24 10.78
C PRO A 55 24.34 4.64 11.29
N HIS A 56 25.07 5.66 10.80
CA HIS A 56 24.81 7.06 11.15
C HIS A 56 23.43 7.51 10.66
N TYR A 57 23.13 7.27 9.38
CA TYR A 57 21.81 7.60 8.82
C TYR A 57 20.69 6.78 9.44
N ALA A 58 20.93 5.49 9.70
CA ALA A 58 19.99 4.64 10.44
C ALA A 58 19.71 5.20 11.85
N ASN A 59 20.71 5.79 12.51
CA ASN A 59 20.49 6.43 13.80
C ASN A 59 19.63 7.69 13.69
N LEU A 60 19.89 8.54 12.70
CA LEU A 60 19.13 9.76 12.45
C LEU A 60 17.65 9.46 12.13
N LEU A 61 17.38 8.51 11.22
CA LEU A 61 16.03 8.09 10.89
C LEU A 61 15.26 7.61 12.12
N LEU A 62 15.95 6.85 12.97
CA LEU A 62 15.35 6.18 14.09
C LEU A 62 15.12 7.14 15.27
N GLU A 63 15.93 8.20 15.40
CA GLU A 63 15.65 9.34 16.29
C GLU A 63 14.40 10.11 15.83
N HIS A 64 14.29 10.44 14.55
CA HIS A 64 13.12 11.14 14.03
C HIS A 64 11.84 10.30 14.10
N ALA A 65 11.94 8.98 13.91
CA ALA A 65 10.81 8.08 14.11
C ALA A 65 10.25 8.17 15.54
N GLN A 66 11.11 8.24 16.55
CA GLN A 66 10.69 8.40 17.95
C GLN A 66 10.00 9.75 18.17
N GLN A 67 10.62 10.84 17.71
CA GLN A 67 10.08 12.19 17.85
C GLN A 67 8.70 12.34 17.19
N LEU A 68 8.52 11.79 15.99
CA LEU A 68 7.25 11.82 15.27
C LEU A 68 6.17 10.98 15.93
N PHE A 69 6.52 9.81 16.43
CA PHE A 69 5.57 9.01 17.18
C PHE A 69 5.15 9.71 18.48
N GLU A 70 6.10 10.19 19.26
CA GLU A 70 5.81 10.90 20.52
C GLU A 70 4.93 12.13 20.26
N PHE A 71 5.19 12.86 19.18
CA PHE A 71 4.34 13.94 18.71
C PHE A 71 2.92 13.46 18.40
N GLY A 72 2.77 12.41 17.58
CA GLY A 72 1.47 11.89 17.16
C GLY A 72 0.64 11.29 18.30
N ASP A 73 1.29 10.65 19.27
CA ASP A 73 0.65 10.08 20.48
C ASP A 73 0.24 11.18 21.47
N LYS A 74 1.08 12.21 21.66
CA LYS A 74 0.82 13.32 22.58
C LYS A 74 -0.24 14.29 22.04
N TYR A 75 -0.18 14.63 20.76
CA TYR A 75 -1.08 15.58 20.12
C TYR A 75 -2.03 14.84 19.18
N ARG A 76 -3.07 14.23 19.76
CA ARG A 76 -4.02 13.42 19.02
C ARG A 76 -5.02 14.26 18.24
N GLY A 77 -5.21 13.92 16.97
CA GLY A 77 -6.21 14.51 16.11
C GLY A 77 -6.01 14.07 14.66
N LYS A 78 -7.05 14.22 13.86
CA LYS A 78 -7.00 13.79 12.47
C LYS A 78 -6.32 14.84 11.61
N TYR A 79 -5.43 14.38 10.73
CA TYR A 79 -4.69 15.31 9.89
C TYR A 79 -5.57 16.03 8.84
N ASP A 80 -6.69 15.45 8.43
CA ASP A 80 -7.64 16.04 7.47
C ASP A 80 -8.46 17.18 8.08
N GLU A 81 -8.65 17.18 9.41
CA GLU A 81 -9.19 18.31 10.18
C GLU A 81 -8.15 19.46 10.29
N SER A 82 -6.87 19.11 10.35
CA SER A 82 -5.75 20.06 10.49
C SER A 82 -5.22 20.63 9.16
N ILE A 83 -5.38 19.87 8.08
CA ILE A 83 -4.96 20.24 6.72
C ILE A 83 -6.18 20.10 5.80
N PRO A 84 -6.98 21.18 5.67
CA PRO A 84 -8.14 21.19 4.79
C PRO A 84 -7.75 20.79 3.36
N GLY A 85 -8.54 19.89 2.75
CA GLY A 85 -8.30 19.37 1.40
C GLY A 85 -7.49 18.07 1.35
N ALA A 86 -6.87 17.66 2.45
CA ALA A 86 -6.31 16.31 2.57
C ALA A 86 -7.40 15.32 3.03
N LYS A 87 -7.38 14.08 2.55
CA LYS A 87 -8.30 13.01 2.98
C LYS A 87 -7.50 11.80 3.39
N GLY A 88 -7.80 11.20 4.54
CA GLY A 88 -7.25 9.90 4.97
C GLY A 88 -7.26 9.68 6.48
N SER A 89 -6.80 8.50 6.90
CA SER A 89 -6.94 7.94 8.23
C SER A 89 -5.83 6.90 8.54
N VAL A 90 -5.97 6.30 9.71
CA VAL A 90 -4.95 5.92 10.71
C VAL A 90 -3.81 5.00 10.26
N ALA A 91 -2.61 5.29 10.78
CA ALA A 91 -1.51 4.34 10.90
C ALA A 91 -0.83 4.48 12.26
N VAL A 92 -0.43 3.36 12.87
CA VAL A 92 0.56 3.35 13.95
C VAL A 92 1.49 2.17 13.70
N GLN A 93 2.71 2.44 13.22
CA GLN A 93 3.84 1.51 13.30
C GLN A 93 5.15 2.32 13.41
N GLY A 94 6.24 1.70 13.85
CA GLY A 94 7.59 2.29 13.76
C GLY A 94 8.44 2.27 15.03
N HIS A 95 9.55 1.55 14.93
CA HIS A 95 10.59 1.22 15.91
C HIS A 95 11.44 2.41 16.42
N ARG A 96 11.77 2.41 17.72
CA ARG A 96 13.14 2.36 18.29
C ARG A 96 13.02 1.85 19.73
N GLN A 97 13.65 0.70 19.99
CA GLN A 97 13.23 -0.36 20.93
C GLN A 97 11.97 -1.08 20.42
N TYR A 98 12.13 -2.13 19.61
CA TYR A 98 11.05 -3.05 19.20
C TYR A 98 10.07 -3.33 20.33
N THR A 99 10.62 -3.56 21.52
CA THR A 99 9.89 -3.90 22.73
C THR A 99 8.93 -2.81 23.16
N PHE A 100 9.33 -1.53 23.16
CA PHE A 100 8.49 -0.44 23.64
C PHE A 100 7.24 -0.26 22.77
N TYR A 101 7.42 -0.14 21.46
CA TYR A 101 6.32 0.11 20.53
C TYR A 101 5.40 -1.10 20.34
N LEU A 102 5.97 -2.31 20.38
CA LEU A 102 5.16 -3.51 20.33
C LEU A 102 4.40 -3.72 21.64
N ASN A 103 5.00 -3.41 22.78
CA ASN A 103 4.27 -3.38 24.05
C ASN A 103 3.18 -2.31 24.00
N TYR A 104 3.46 -1.11 23.49
CA TYR A 104 2.46 -0.07 23.30
C TYR A 104 1.28 -0.53 22.42
N ALA A 105 1.55 -1.22 21.31
CA ALA A 105 0.50 -1.79 20.46
C ALA A 105 -0.32 -2.87 21.20
N ILE A 106 0.34 -3.72 21.99
CA ILE A 106 -0.32 -4.74 22.83
C ILE A 106 -1.17 -4.08 23.91
N ASP A 107 -0.63 -3.09 24.62
CA ASP A 107 -1.27 -2.42 25.75
C ASP A 107 -2.48 -1.59 25.28
N ASN A 108 -2.46 -1.09 24.04
CA ASN A 108 -3.56 -0.34 23.42
C ASN A 108 -4.38 -1.17 22.42
N ALA A 109 -4.26 -2.50 22.45
CA ALA A 109 -4.83 -3.37 21.42
C ALA A 109 -6.37 -3.27 21.31
N ILE A 110 -7.06 -3.06 22.43
CA ILE A 110 -8.52 -2.91 22.46
C ILE A 110 -8.92 -1.48 22.07
N SER A 111 -8.30 -0.47 22.69
CA SER A 111 -8.63 0.95 22.49
C SER A 111 -8.44 1.41 21.05
N TYR A 112 -7.47 0.83 20.34
CA TYR A 112 -7.23 1.15 18.92
C TYR A 112 -7.91 0.19 17.96
N GLY A 113 -8.65 -0.78 18.47
CA GLY A 113 -9.40 -1.75 17.67
C GLY A 113 -8.55 -2.87 17.05
N GLY A 114 -7.26 -2.94 17.41
CA GLY A 114 -6.32 -3.92 16.87
C GLY A 114 -6.77 -5.37 17.03
N ILE A 115 -7.41 -5.70 18.17
CA ILE A 115 -7.96 -7.05 18.43
C ILE A 115 -9.49 -7.13 18.37
N THR A 116 -10.19 -6.03 18.14
CA THR A 116 -11.67 -6.04 18.05
C THR A 116 -12.13 -6.21 16.61
N TRP A 117 -11.49 -5.54 15.65
CA TRP A 117 -11.91 -5.55 14.25
C TRP A 117 -11.28 -6.70 13.48
N ALA A 118 -12.12 -7.51 12.84
CA ALA A 118 -11.72 -8.44 11.79
C ALA A 118 -11.92 -7.72 10.45
N ILE A 119 -10.85 -7.57 9.68
CA ILE A 119 -10.86 -6.79 8.44
C ILE A 119 -10.43 -7.64 7.25
N SER A 120 -10.92 -7.27 6.07
CA SER A 120 -10.58 -7.88 4.77
C SER A 120 -9.98 -6.85 3.80
N GLU A 121 -9.43 -5.75 4.33
CA GLU A 121 -8.84 -4.63 3.58
C GLU A 121 -7.51 -4.19 4.21
N PHE A 122 -6.52 -3.88 3.37
CA PHE A 122 -5.27 -3.21 3.74
C PHE A 122 -4.90 -2.20 2.65
N SER A 123 -4.61 -0.96 3.04
CA SER A 123 -4.39 0.15 2.10
C SER A 123 -3.54 1.25 2.73
N TRP A 124 -3.30 2.34 2.00
CA TRP A 124 -2.67 3.55 2.56
C TRP A 124 -3.53 4.22 3.63
N ASP A 125 -4.80 3.85 3.78
CA ASP A 125 -5.75 4.42 4.75
C ASP A 125 -6.03 3.47 5.92
N VAL A 126 -6.02 2.16 5.67
CA VAL A 126 -6.42 1.13 6.64
C VAL A 126 -5.24 0.20 6.93
N LYS A 127 -4.73 0.22 8.18
CA LYS A 127 -3.49 -0.49 8.57
C LYS A 127 -3.67 -1.71 9.49
N TYR A 128 -4.92 -2.04 9.83
CA TYR A 128 -5.24 -3.11 10.79
C TYR A 128 -4.61 -4.45 10.40
N ALA A 129 -4.83 -4.92 9.17
CA ALA A 129 -4.30 -6.20 8.71
C ALA A 129 -2.77 -6.28 8.81
N GLY A 130 -2.06 -5.21 8.42
CA GLY A 130 -0.61 -5.14 8.53
C GLY A 130 -0.12 -5.22 9.98
N LEU A 131 -0.76 -4.48 10.90
CA LEU A 131 -0.43 -4.55 12.34
C LEU A 131 -0.73 -5.94 12.92
N GLN A 132 -1.91 -6.50 12.60
CA GLN A 132 -2.35 -7.80 13.09
C GLN A 132 -1.38 -8.90 12.66
N ILE A 133 -0.95 -8.89 11.40
CA ILE A 133 0.04 -9.83 10.86
C ILE A 133 1.39 -9.66 11.57
N ILE A 134 1.92 -8.44 11.67
CA ILE A 134 3.20 -8.23 12.38
C ILE A 134 3.12 -8.70 13.83
N ALA A 135 2.05 -8.35 14.54
CA ALA A 135 1.83 -8.76 15.93
C ALA A 135 1.72 -10.29 16.06
N SER A 136 1.09 -10.97 15.10
CA SER A 136 0.96 -12.44 15.10
C SER A 136 2.28 -13.19 14.99
N MET A 137 3.30 -12.55 14.38
CA MET A 137 4.63 -13.13 14.15
C MET A 137 5.59 -12.88 15.31
N LEU A 138 5.16 -12.17 16.36
CA LEU A 138 6.01 -11.83 17.50
C LEU A 138 6.26 -13.03 18.42
N PRO A 139 7.47 -13.17 18.97
CA PRO A 139 7.74 -14.19 19.98
C PRO A 139 6.95 -13.90 21.26
N THR A 140 6.46 -14.97 21.89
CA THR A 140 5.72 -14.92 23.17
C THR A 140 6.62 -15.16 24.39
N GLN A 141 7.89 -15.49 24.18
CA GLN A 141 8.86 -15.70 25.24
C GLN A 141 9.08 -14.40 26.04
N GLY A 142 9.01 -14.48 27.37
CA GLY A 142 9.16 -13.32 28.25
C GLY A 142 7.94 -12.40 28.34
N LYS A 143 6.81 -12.74 27.68
CA LYS A 143 5.55 -11.98 27.77
C LYS A 143 4.68 -12.47 28.95
N THR A 144 3.89 -11.57 29.52
CA THR A 144 2.91 -11.93 30.56
C THR A 144 1.74 -12.74 29.96
N GLU A 145 0.97 -13.46 30.78
CA GLU A 145 -0.20 -14.20 30.29
C GLU A 145 -1.20 -13.29 29.57
N GLN A 146 -1.44 -12.09 30.10
CA GLN A 146 -2.30 -11.10 29.43
C GLN A 146 -1.79 -10.73 28.04
N GLN A 147 -0.50 -10.44 27.91
CA GLN A 147 0.11 -10.11 26.62
C GLN A 147 0.05 -11.29 25.63
N LYS A 148 0.24 -12.52 26.11
CA LYS A 148 0.08 -13.72 25.28
C LYS A 148 -1.36 -13.87 24.76
N GLN A 149 -2.37 -13.58 25.58
CA GLN A 149 -3.76 -13.61 25.13
C GLN A 149 -4.06 -12.53 24.09
N ILE A 150 -3.50 -11.33 24.25
CA ILE A 150 -3.64 -10.26 23.26
C ILE A 150 -2.99 -10.66 21.93
N LEU A 151 -1.78 -11.23 21.95
CA LEU A 151 -1.09 -11.71 20.76
C LEU A 151 -1.86 -12.85 20.06
N LYS A 152 -2.49 -13.75 20.82
CA LYS A 152 -3.41 -14.77 20.25
C LYS A 152 -4.59 -14.14 19.54
N GLN A 153 -5.18 -13.07 20.10
CA GLN A 153 -6.29 -12.38 19.45
C GLN A 153 -5.82 -11.63 18.19
N TYR A 154 -4.66 -10.98 18.22
CA TYR A 154 -4.04 -10.40 17.02
C TYR A 154 -3.83 -11.44 15.93
N ARG A 155 -3.28 -12.61 16.29
CA ARG A 155 -3.14 -13.75 15.38
C ARG A 155 -4.48 -14.18 14.79
N SER A 156 -5.53 -14.30 15.59
CA SER A 156 -6.87 -14.61 15.08
C SER A 156 -7.37 -13.59 14.05
N LYS A 157 -7.09 -12.29 14.23
CA LYS A 157 -7.47 -11.27 13.24
C LYS A 157 -6.59 -11.30 11.98
N ALA A 158 -5.29 -11.55 12.14
CA ALA A 158 -4.38 -11.74 11.02
C ALA A 158 -4.82 -12.93 10.15
N GLU A 159 -5.06 -14.07 10.78
CA GLU A 159 -5.51 -15.30 10.12
C GLU A 159 -6.86 -15.09 9.44
N HIS A 160 -7.79 -14.34 10.05
CA HIS A 160 -9.04 -13.95 9.38
C HIS A 160 -8.79 -13.19 8.07
N TYR A 161 -7.90 -12.20 8.04
CA TYR A 161 -7.58 -11.45 6.82
C TYR A 161 -6.97 -12.36 5.75
N ILE A 162 -5.99 -13.20 6.13
CA ILE A 162 -5.34 -14.13 5.20
C ILE A 162 -6.35 -15.14 4.64
N CYS A 163 -7.19 -15.74 5.50
CA CYS A 163 -8.25 -16.64 5.08
C CYS A 163 -9.30 -15.93 4.20
N ALA A 164 -9.63 -14.67 4.47
CA ALA A 164 -10.53 -13.87 3.64
C ALA A 164 -9.99 -13.69 2.22
N CYS A 165 -8.69 -13.44 2.09
CA CYS A 165 -8.02 -13.34 0.78
C CYS A 165 -8.00 -14.68 0.04
N LEU A 166 -8.08 -15.81 0.75
CA LEU A 166 -8.06 -17.16 0.18
C LEU A 166 -9.45 -17.78 -0.03
N ASP A 167 -10.53 -17.03 0.27
CA ASP A 167 -11.91 -17.53 0.27
C ASP A 167 -12.23 -18.62 1.29
N LYS A 168 -11.52 -18.64 2.42
CA LYS A 168 -11.59 -19.74 3.40
C LYS A 168 -12.24 -19.35 4.73
N ASN A 169 -12.82 -18.15 4.83
CA ASN A 169 -13.74 -17.82 5.93
C ASN A 169 -15.16 -18.28 5.63
N SER A 170 -15.99 -18.43 6.67
CA SER A 170 -17.43 -18.69 6.53
C SER A 170 -18.22 -17.48 6.03
N PHE A 171 -17.72 -16.26 6.27
CA PHE A 171 -18.27 -15.00 5.81
C PHE A 171 -17.16 -13.95 5.70
N ALA A 172 -17.47 -12.81 5.07
CA ALA A 172 -16.55 -11.67 4.90
C ALA A 172 -15.23 -12.00 4.14
N ASN A 173 -15.29 -12.93 3.18
CA ASN A 173 -14.20 -13.13 2.21
C ASN A 173 -14.07 -11.92 1.28
N VAL A 174 -12.87 -11.71 0.75
CA VAL A 174 -12.63 -10.72 -0.30
C VAL A 174 -13.28 -11.22 -1.59
N ARG A 175 -14.03 -10.35 -2.28
CA ARG A 175 -14.70 -10.72 -3.53
C ARG A 175 -13.68 -10.98 -4.63
N ARG A 176 -14.10 -11.69 -5.67
CA ARG A 176 -13.30 -11.94 -6.86
C ARG A 176 -14.03 -11.51 -8.11
N THR A 177 -13.26 -11.07 -9.11
CA THR A 177 -13.74 -10.99 -10.49
C THR A 177 -13.89 -12.40 -11.08
N PRO A 178 -14.65 -12.57 -12.18
CA PRO A 178 -14.70 -13.83 -12.92
C PRO A 178 -13.32 -14.43 -13.26
N GLY A 179 -12.34 -13.58 -13.57
CA GLY A 179 -10.95 -13.95 -13.86
C GLY A 179 -10.10 -14.27 -12.62
N GLY A 180 -10.67 -14.20 -11.41
CA GLY A 180 -10.02 -14.61 -10.16
C GLY A 180 -9.19 -13.53 -9.47
N LEU A 181 -9.24 -12.26 -9.92
CA LEU A 181 -8.58 -11.14 -9.25
C LEU A 181 -9.31 -10.80 -7.95
N LEU A 182 -8.57 -10.55 -6.87
CA LEU A 182 -9.13 -9.95 -5.66
C LEU A 182 -9.78 -8.60 -5.97
N TYR A 183 -11.02 -8.40 -5.55
CA TYR A 183 -11.80 -7.20 -5.83
C TYR A 183 -12.37 -6.62 -4.52
N THR A 184 -11.73 -5.56 -4.02
CA THR A 184 -12.08 -4.94 -2.74
C THR A 184 -12.93 -3.69 -2.95
N ARG A 185 -12.51 -2.80 -3.86
CA ARG A 185 -13.24 -1.57 -4.20
C ARG A 185 -13.16 -1.26 -5.68
N GLN A 186 -14.08 -0.44 -6.17
CA GLN A 186 -14.15 -0.06 -7.58
C GLN A 186 -13.05 0.91 -8.00
N TRP A 187 -12.69 1.86 -7.15
CA TRP A 187 -11.67 2.86 -7.47
C TRP A 187 -10.28 2.31 -7.15
N ASN A 188 -9.41 2.24 -8.16
CA ASN A 188 -8.01 1.85 -8.00
C ASN A 188 -7.86 0.54 -7.20
N ASN A 189 -8.54 -0.51 -7.67
CA ASN A 189 -8.60 -1.79 -6.98
C ASN A 189 -7.21 -2.43 -6.78
N MET A 190 -6.28 -2.18 -7.71
CA MET A 190 -4.93 -2.72 -7.66
C MET A 190 -4.11 -2.31 -6.42
N GLN A 191 -4.48 -1.24 -5.70
CA GLN A 191 -3.87 -0.99 -4.39
C GLN A 191 -4.13 -2.15 -3.42
N TYR A 192 -5.35 -2.69 -3.43
CA TYR A 192 -5.76 -3.74 -2.50
C TYR A 192 -5.19 -5.08 -2.90
N VAL A 193 -5.10 -5.33 -4.20
CA VAL A 193 -4.47 -6.54 -4.74
C VAL A 193 -2.99 -6.56 -4.36
N SER A 194 -2.26 -5.49 -4.68
CA SER A 194 -0.81 -5.40 -4.44
C SER A 194 -0.47 -5.50 -2.94
N THR A 195 -1.23 -4.83 -2.07
CA THR A 195 -1.02 -4.89 -0.62
C THR A 195 -1.40 -6.26 -0.05
N ALA A 196 -2.47 -6.90 -0.53
CA ALA A 196 -2.85 -8.25 -0.12
C ALA A 196 -1.79 -9.27 -0.51
N VAL A 197 -1.30 -9.26 -1.75
CA VAL A 197 -0.24 -10.21 -2.17
C VAL A 197 1.05 -10.01 -1.39
N PHE A 198 1.38 -8.77 -1.01
CA PHE A 198 2.51 -8.47 -0.14
C PHE A 198 2.34 -9.11 1.24
N LEU A 199 1.20 -8.89 1.90
CA LEU A 199 0.92 -9.47 3.21
C LEU A 199 0.86 -11.00 3.19
N LEU A 200 0.25 -11.59 2.15
CA LEU A 200 0.21 -13.04 1.93
C LEU A 200 1.62 -13.63 1.75
N THR A 201 2.50 -12.94 1.01
CA THR A 201 3.90 -13.35 0.83
C THR A 201 4.63 -13.38 2.17
N VAL A 202 4.56 -12.29 2.93
CA VAL A 202 5.21 -12.18 4.26
C VAL A 202 4.70 -13.26 5.20
N TYR A 203 3.39 -13.49 5.25
CA TYR A 203 2.82 -14.50 6.14
C TYR A 203 3.15 -15.94 5.72
N SER A 204 3.19 -16.22 4.40
CA SER A 204 3.63 -17.51 3.88
C SER A 204 5.08 -17.82 4.28
N GLU A 205 5.98 -16.84 4.12
CA GLU A 205 7.38 -16.99 4.56
C GLU A 205 7.48 -17.24 6.07
N HIS A 206 6.69 -16.53 6.88
CA HIS A 206 6.65 -16.75 8.32
C HIS A 206 6.22 -18.18 8.68
N LEU A 207 5.11 -18.66 8.10
CA LEU A 207 4.63 -20.02 8.32
C LEU A 207 5.66 -21.06 7.88
N SER A 208 6.34 -20.84 6.75
CA SER A 208 7.42 -21.70 6.28
C SER A 208 8.59 -21.73 7.28
N SER A 209 9.05 -20.57 7.75
CA SER A 209 10.16 -20.46 8.70
C SER A 209 9.87 -21.05 10.08
N THR A 210 8.60 -21.12 10.47
CA THR A 210 8.15 -21.65 11.77
C THR A 210 7.56 -23.06 11.68
N ASN A 211 7.57 -23.67 10.49
CA ASN A 211 6.96 -24.96 10.21
C ASN A 211 5.49 -25.05 10.68
N GLN A 212 4.73 -23.98 10.43
CA GLN A 212 3.32 -23.85 10.80
C GLN A 212 2.42 -23.89 9.56
N THR A 213 1.14 -24.19 9.80
CA THR A 213 0.07 -24.08 8.81
C THR A 213 -0.98 -23.09 9.30
N LEU A 214 -1.69 -22.47 8.36
CA LEU A 214 -2.80 -21.58 8.64
C LEU A 214 -4.07 -22.40 8.83
N SER A 215 -4.81 -22.15 9.91
CA SER A 215 -6.13 -22.75 10.13
C SER A 215 -7.23 -21.78 9.72
N CYS A 216 -7.97 -22.11 8.67
CA CYS A 216 -9.16 -21.37 8.24
C CYS A 216 -10.44 -22.18 8.51
N HIS A 217 -11.61 -21.53 8.43
CA HIS A 217 -12.90 -22.21 8.56
C HIS A 217 -13.07 -23.33 7.52
N ALA A 218 -12.64 -23.09 6.28
CA ALA A 218 -12.73 -24.07 5.18
C ALA A 218 -11.56 -25.09 5.14
N GLY A 219 -10.71 -25.15 6.17
CA GLY A 219 -9.63 -26.12 6.29
C GLY A 219 -8.25 -25.51 6.52
N SER A 220 -7.25 -26.38 6.66
CA SER A 220 -5.85 -25.98 6.83
C SER A 220 -5.20 -25.61 5.50
N VAL A 221 -4.34 -24.59 5.52
CA VAL A 221 -3.64 -24.05 4.35
C VAL A 221 -2.14 -24.04 4.63
N GLY A 222 -1.37 -24.63 3.74
CA GLY A 222 0.09 -24.63 3.81
C GLY A 222 0.72 -23.38 3.20
N PRO A 223 1.98 -23.05 3.57
CA PRO A 223 2.72 -21.93 2.97
C PRO A 223 2.75 -21.94 1.43
N ALA A 224 2.94 -23.12 0.84
CA ALA A 224 2.99 -23.30 -0.61
C ALA A 224 1.65 -22.98 -1.30
N GLU A 225 0.51 -23.27 -0.66
CA GLU A 225 -0.81 -22.94 -1.18
C GLU A 225 -1.04 -21.41 -1.17
N ILE A 226 -0.63 -20.74 -0.09
CA ILE A 226 -0.66 -19.27 -0.01
C ILE A 226 0.22 -18.66 -1.10
N LEU A 227 1.43 -19.19 -1.31
CA LEU A 227 2.36 -18.70 -2.31
C LEU A 227 1.85 -18.92 -3.75
N SER A 228 1.21 -20.06 -4.02
CA SER A 228 0.56 -20.32 -5.30
C SER A 228 -0.55 -19.31 -5.60
N PHE A 229 -1.33 -18.93 -4.58
CA PHE A 229 -2.31 -17.85 -4.71
C PHE A 229 -1.66 -16.48 -4.95
N VAL A 230 -0.57 -16.15 -4.26
CA VAL A 230 0.22 -14.93 -4.55
C VAL A 230 0.68 -14.91 -6.00
N GLN A 231 1.24 -16.02 -6.49
CA GLN A 231 1.72 -16.15 -7.86
C GLN A 231 0.59 -15.99 -8.88
N SER A 232 -0.63 -16.48 -8.59
CA SER A 232 -1.77 -16.31 -9.50
C SER A 232 -2.22 -14.84 -9.59
N GLN A 233 -2.23 -14.10 -8.48
CA GLN A 233 -2.55 -12.67 -8.49
C GLN A 233 -1.46 -11.85 -9.20
N VAL A 234 -0.18 -12.19 -9.00
CA VAL A 234 0.93 -11.57 -9.72
C VAL A 234 0.84 -11.89 -11.23
N ALA A 235 0.58 -13.13 -11.60
CA ALA A 235 0.39 -13.52 -12.99
C ALA A 235 -0.79 -12.75 -13.62
N TYR A 236 -1.90 -12.60 -12.89
CA TYR A 236 -3.02 -11.76 -13.32
C TYR A 236 -2.57 -10.32 -13.59
N ILE A 237 -1.86 -9.68 -12.65
CA ILE A 237 -1.30 -8.32 -12.83
C ILE A 237 -0.43 -8.24 -14.09
N LEU A 238 0.37 -9.28 -14.35
CA LEU A 238 1.35 -9.30 -15.42
C LEU A 238 0.81 -9.74 -16.79
N GLY A 239 -0.46 -10.14 -16.88
CA GLY A 239 -1.14 -10.42 -18.16
C GLY A 239 -1.91 -11.74 -18.26
N SER A 240 -1.81 -12.62 -17.26
CA SER A 240 -2.62 -13.86 -17.19
C SER A 240 -4.02 -13.57 -16.68
N ASN A 241 -4.77 -12.77 -17.43
CA ASN A 241 -6.12 -12.32 -17.13
C ASN A 241 -7.01 -12.37 -18.39
N PRO A 242 -8.34 -12.24 -18.27
CA PRO A 242 -9.25 -12.32 -19.42
C PRO A 242 -8.97 -11.33 -20.56
N MET A 243 -8.31 -10.21 -20.27
CA MET A 243 -7.93 -9.20 -21.25
C MET A 243 -6.58 -9.48 -21.93
N GLY A 244 -5.77 -10.43 -21.42
CA GLY A 244 -4.41 -10.65 -21.90
C GLY A 244 -3.48 -9.44 -21.75
N LEU A 245 -3.81 -8.53 -20.82
CA LEU A 245 -3.21 -7.20 -20.70
C LEU A 245 -2.38 -7.11 -19.41
N SER A 246 -1.11 -6.71 -19.48
CA SER A 246 -0.36 -6.39 -18.26
C SER A 246 -0.83 -5.07 -17.67
N TYR A 247 -1.23 -5.06 -16.40
CA TYR A 247 -1.57 -3.83 -15.68
C TYR A 247 -0.33 -3.12 -15.11
N LEU A 248 0.86 -3.72 -15.25
CA LEU A 248 2.15 -3.10 -14.95
C LEU A 248 2.70 -2.45 -16.22
N VAL A 249 2.66 -1.11 -16.28
CA VAL A 249 3.01 -0.34 -17.48
C VAL A 249 4.45 -0.63 -17.90
N GLY A 250 4.65 -0.91 -19.20
CA GLY A 250 5.96 -1.24 -19.76
C GLY A 250 6.40 -2.69 -19.59
N TYR A 251 5.59 -3.54 -18.95
CA TYR A 251 5.84 -4.98 -18.85
C TYR A 251 4.99 -5.77 -19.85
N GLY A 252 5.59 -6.78 -20.49
CA GLY A 252 4.92 -7.63 -21.48
C GLY A 252 4.71 -6.93 -22.83
N GLN A 253 3.99 -7.60 -23.74
CA GLN A 253 3.74 -7.11 -25.10
C GLN A 253 2.56 -6.13 -25.19
N VAL A 254 1.60 -6.26 -24.28
CA VAL A 254 0.37 -5.44 -24.26
C VAL A 254 0.19 -4.90 -22.85
N TYR A 255 0.17 -3.58 -22.71
CA TYR A 255 -0.01 -2.86 -21.45
C TYR A 255 -0.70 -1.50 -21.69
N PRO A 256 -1.35 -0.89 -20.68
CA PRO A 256 -2.01 0.41 -20.79
C PRO A 256 -1.09 1.49 -21.35
N GLN A 257 -1.55 2.18 -22.38
CA GLN A 257 -0.82 3.23 -23.07
C GLN A 257 -1.33 4.63 -22.70
N LYS A 258 -2.56 4.76 -22.15
CA LYS A 258 -3.21 6.05 -21.86
C LYS A 258 -3.42 6.23 -20.36
N VAL A 259 -2.35 6.00 -19.60
CA VAL A 259 -2.32 6.17 -18.13
C VAL A 259 -2.71 7.59 -17.74
N HIS A 260 -3.56 7.74 -16.72
CA HIS A 260 -3.92 9.03 -16.13
C HIS A 260 -2.72 9.60 -15.35
N HIS A 261 -1.75 10.17 -16.08
CA HIS A 261 -0.51 10.69 -15.51
C HIS A 261 0.00 11.90 -16.29
N ARG A 262 0.06 13.06 -15.63
CA ARG A 262 0.44 14.34 -16.24
C ARG A 262 1.77 14.24 -16.97
N GLY A 263 2.87 13.96 -16.26
CA GLY A 263 4.21 13.90 -16.86
C GLY A 263 4.38 12.86 -17.98
N ALA A 264 3.56 11.80 -17.99
CA ALA A 264 3.62 10.79 -19.05
C ALA A 264 2.90 11.24 -20.33
N SER A 265 1.89 12.10 -20.19
CA SER A 265 1.01 12.54 -21.29
C SER A 265 1.61 13.64 -22.16
N TYR A 266 2.71 14.28 -21.74
CA TYR A 266 3.40 15.31 -22.52
C TYR A 266 4.50 14.69 -23.38
N ARG A 267 4.71 15.24 -24.57
CA ARG A 267 5.95 14.94 -25.32
C ARG A 267 7.13 15.57 -24.59
N ASP A 268 8.25 14.87 -24.61
CA ASP A 268 9.54 15.53 -24.37
C ASP A 268 9.75 16.54 -25.51
N ASP A 269 9.69 17.81 -25.15
CA ASP A 269 9.87 18.90 -26.10
C ASP A 269 11.14 19.65 -25.71
N SER A 270 12.21 19.36 -26.46
CA SER A 270 13.50 20.04 -26.37
C SER A 270 13.38 21.57 -26.48
N SER A 271 12.30 22.10 -27.05
CA SER A 271 12.05 23.54 -27.15
C SER A 271 11.61 24.19 -25.83
N ARG A 272 11.31 23.40 -24.78
CA ARG A 272 10.89 23.86 -23.44
C ARG A 272 9.77 24.91 -23.48
N VAL A 273 8.86 24.83 -24.45
CA VAL A 273 7.71 25.74 -24.53
C VAL A 273 6.84 25.55 -23.29
N PHE A 274 6.62 26.63 -22.55
CA PHE A 274 5.78 26.65 -21.35
C PHE A 274 4.34 26.23 -21.70
N ILE A 275 3.76 25.34 -20.90
CA ILE A 275 2.37 24.89 -21.03
C ILE A 275 1.56 25.43 -19.86
N GLY A 276 0.57 26.28 -20.17
CA GLY A 276 -0.29 26.86 -19.14
C GLY A 276 -1.16 25.81 -18.43
N CYS A 277 -1.53 26.11 -17.19
CA CYS A 277 -2.30 25.26 -16.27
C CYS A 277 -3.48 24.52 -16.93
N THR A 278 -4.41 25.23 -17.56
CA THR A 278 -5.58 24.63 -18.22
C THR A 278 -5.30 24.23 -19.66
N GLN A 279 -4.27 24.80 -20.28
CA GLN A 279 -3.91 24.56 -21.68
C GLN A 279 -3.60 23.08 -21.94
N GLY A 280 -3.05 22.37 -20.96
CA GLY A 280 -2.79 20.94 -21.12
C GLY A 280 -4.04 20.07 -21.09
N TYR A 281 -5.17 20.55 -20.55
CA TYR A 281 -6.44 19.82 -20.70
C TYR A 281 -6.89 19.83 -22.16
N ASP A 282 -6.82 20.98 -22.82
CA ASP A 282 -7.18 21.14 -24.23
C ASP A 282 -6.22 20.39 -25.15
N MET A 283 -4.91 20.47 -24.86
CA MET A 283 -3.90 19.97 -25.78
C MET A 283 -3.50 18.52 -25.56
N TRP A 284 -3.51 18.00 -24.32
CA TRP A 284 -2.85 16.73 -23.99
C TRP A 284 -3.76 15.73 -23.30
N TYR A 285 -4.59 16.17 -22.34
CA TYR A 285 -5.46 15.28 -21.58
C TYR A 285 -6.44 14.50 -22.47
N GLY A 286 -7.11 15.18 -23.41
CA GLY A 286 -8.12 14.59 -24.28
C GLY A 286 -7.58 13.78 -25.47
N ARG A 287 -6.27 13.75 -25.69
CA ARG A 287 -5.69 13.07 -26.86
C ARG A 287 -5.98 11.57 -26.84
N GLN A 288 -6.36 11.05 -28.00
CA GLN A 288 -6.62 9.62 -28.16
C GLN A 288 -5.35 8.79 -28.37
N ASP A 289 -4.22 9.43 -28.68
CA ASP A 289 -2.93 8.77 -28.77
C ASP A 289 -2.45 8.25 -27.42
N SER A 290 -1.56 7.27 -27.48
CA SER A 290 -0.76 6.81 -26.34
C SER A 290 -0.02 7.97 -25.66
N ASN A 291 0.23 7.83 -24.36
CA ASN A 291 1.13 8.72 -23.64
C ASN A 291 2.51 8.71 -24.34
N PRO A 292 3.08 9.88 -24.67
CA PRO A 292 4.37 9.95 -25.33
C PRO A 292 5.52 9.33 -24.54
N ASN A 293 5.45 9.38 -23.20
CA ASN A 293 6.42 8.74 -22.33
C ASN A 293 5.79 7.53 -21.65
N VAL A 294 6.44 6.37 -21.78
CA VAL A 294 6.00 5.14 -21.11
C VAL A 294 6.32 5.26 -19.62
N LEU A 295 5.30 5.14 -18.77
CA LEU A 295 5.44 5.20 -17.31
C LEU A 295 5.88 3.82 -16.75
N VAL A 296 7.08 3.38 -17.12
CA VAL A 296 7.59 2.03 -16.86
C VAL A 296 7.53 1.69 -15.36
N GLY A 297 6.96 0.52 -15.05
CA GLY A 297 6.85 -0.01 -13.69
C GLY A 297 5.65 0.49 -12.90
N ALA A 298 4.83 1.38 -13.46
CA ALA A 298 3.62 1.85 -12.79
C ALA A 298 2.50 0.80 -12.82
N LEU A 299 1.94 0.47 -11.65
CA LEU A 299 0.72 -0.31 -11.54
C LEU A 299 -0.51 0.62 -11.63
N VAL A 300 -1.30 0.47 -12.70
CA VAL A 300 -2.57 1.21 -12.86
C VAL A 300 -3.66 0.65 -11.94
N GLY A 301 -4.80 1.34 -11.83
CA GLY A 301 -5.95 0.93 -11.01
C GLY A 301 -6.56 -0.43 -11.35
N GLY A 302 -6.39 -0.91 -12.57
CA GLY A 302 -6.78 -2.25 -13.01
C GLY A 302 -8.23 -2.33 -13.51
N PRO A 303 -8.74 -3.55 -13.74
CA PRO A 303 -10.05 -3.76 -14.34
C PRO A 303 -11.17 -3.53 -13.32
N ASP A 304 -12.41 -3.49 -13.83
CA ASP A 304 -13.60 -3.50 -12.99
C ASP A 304 -13.95 -4.91 -12.46
N MET A 305 -15.10 -5.03 -11.80
CA MET A 305 -15.54 -6.29 -11.20
C MET A 305 -15.82 -7.43 -12.20
N LYS A 306 -15.87 -7.15 -13.50
CA LYS A 306 -16.11 -8.11 -14.58
C LYS A 306 -14.86 -8.40 -15.41
N ASP A 307 -13.69 -7.98 -14.91
CA ASP A 307 -12.41 -8.06 -15.64
C ASP A 307 -12.32 -7.13 -16.86
N GLU A 308 -13.21 -6.14 -16.99
CA GLU A 308 -13.19 -5.19 -18.11
C GLU A 308 -12.25 -4.01 -17.81
N PHE A 309 -11.41 -3.64 -18.77
CA PHE A 309 -10.49 -2.51 -18.68
C PHE A 309 -10.61 -1.56 -19.88
N SER A 310 -10.76 -0.27 -19.61
CA SER A 310 -10.85 0.78 -20.62
C SER A 310 -9.64 1.71 -20.52
N ASP A 311 -8.68 1.53 -21.43
CA ASP A 311 -7.44 2.32 -21.53
C ASP A 311 -7.72 3.74 -22.05
N ARG A 312 -8.32 4.56 -21.18
CA ARG A 312 -8.64 5.96 -21.43
C ARG A 312 -8.03 6.80 -20.31
N ARG A 313 -7.33 7.87 -20.70
CA ARG A 313 -6.71 8.81 -19.75
C ARG A 313 -7.72 9.45 -18.80
N GLY A 314 -8.95 9.66 -19.25
CA GLY A 314 -10.03 10.17 -18.39
C GLY A 314 -10.67 9.14 -17.46
N ASN A 315 -10.35 7.85 -17.61
CA ASN A 315 -10.85 6.79 -16.74
C ASN A 315 -9.89 6.56 -15.57
N TYR A 316 -9.71 7.59 -14.74
CA TYR A 316 -8.77 7.57 -13.60
C TYR A 316 -9.03 6.40 -12.64
N MET A 317 -10.26 5.88 -12.54
CA MET A 317 -10.55 4.73 -11.68
C MET A 317 -9.73 3.49 -12.03
N GLN A 318 -9.46 3.30 -13.33
CA GLN A 318 -8.73 2.14 -13.86
C GLN A 318 -7.32 2.51 -14.32
N THR A 319 -7.10 3.73 -14.83
CA THR A 319 -5.83 4.14 -15.46
C THR A 319 -4.94 5.02 -14.57
N GLU A 320 -5.38 5.40 -13.38
CA GLU A 320 -4.54 6.14 -12.43
C GLU A 320 -3.46 5.22 -11.85
N ALA A 321 -2.23 5.72 -11.89
CA ALA A 321 -1.07 5.07 -11.30
C ALA A 321 -0.68 5.82 -10.04
N CYS A 322 -0.69 5.10 -8.90
CA CYS A 322 -0.32 5.67 -7.61
C CYS A 322 0.92 4.97 -7.03
N THR A 323 1.69 5.71 -6.22
CA THR A 323 2.85 5.16 -5.51
C THR A 323 2.46 3.96 -4.64
N TYR A 324 1.33 4.04 -3.94
CA TYR A 324 0.81 2.99 -3.08
C TYR A 324 0.29 1.75 -3.83
N ASN A 325 0.05 1.82 -5.14
CA ASN A 325 -0.24 0.63 -5.96
C ASN A 325 1.04 -0.18 -6.18
N THR A 326 2.15 0.51 -6.43
CA THR A 326 3.38 -0.10 -6.93
C THR A 326 4.31 -0.51 -5.79
N ALA A 327 4.34 0.28 -4.70
CA ALA A 327 5.26 0.06 -3.59
C ALA A 327 5.23 -1.36 -3.00
N PRO A 328 4.07 -2.01 -2.76
CA PRO A 328 4.04 -3.38 -2.22
C PRO A 328 4.63 -4.42 -3.18
N LEU A 329 4.48 -4.21 -4.50
CA LEU A 329 4.97 -5.16 -5.51
C LEU A 329 6.49 -5.28 -5.53
N VAL A 330 7.22 -4.24 -5.13
CA VAL A 330 8.69 -4.31 -5.01
C VAL A 330 9.10 -5.41 -4.05
N GLY A 331 8.44 -5.51 -2.88
CA GLY A 331 8.69 -6.56 -1.90
C GLY A 331 8.27 -7.94 -2.40
N VAL A 332 7.12 -8.03 -3.09
CA VAL A 332 6.62 -9.29 -3.67
C VAL A 332 7.57 -9.83 -4.72
N PHE A 333 8.01 -9.01 -5.67
CA PHE A 333 8.94 -9.42 -6.72
C PHE A 333 10.31 -9.81 -6.14
N ALA A 334 10.79 -9.09 -5.12
CA ALA A 334 12.02 -9.47 -4.42
C ALA A 334 11.88 -10.84 -3.75
N GLY A 335 10.76 -11.10 -3.03
CA GLY A 335 10.49 -12.39 -2.39
C GLY A 335 10.39 -13.53 -3.39
N LEU A 336 9.59 -13.36 -4.45
CA LEU A 336 9.44 -14.37 -5.51
C LEU A 336 10.76 -14.66 -6.24
N SER A 337 11.56 -13.63 -6.53
CA SER A 337 12.88 -13.79 -7.15
C SER A 337 13.86 -14.55 -6.24
N ALA A 338 13.88 -14.24 -4.94
CA ALA A 338 14.72 -14.94 -3.98
C ALA A 338 14.37 -16.43 -3.84
N LEU A 339 13.08 -16.79 -4.01
CA LEU A 339 12.64 -18.19 -4.02
C LEU A 339 13.05 -18.92 -5.30
N GLN A 340 13.01 -18.25 -6.46
CA GLN A 340 13.50 -18.84 -7.72
C GLN A 340 15.00 -19.15 -7.69
N GLN A 341 15.81 -18.32 -7.02
CA GLN A 341 17.25 -18.55 -6.92
C GLN A 341 17.65 -19.71 -5.99
N LYS A 342 16.72 -20.19 -5.15
CA LYS A 342 16.95 -21.30 -4.22
C LYS A 342 16.57 -22.67 -4.81
N ASN A 343 15.84 -22.69 -5.91
CA ASN A 343 15.38 -23.89 -6.61
C ASN A 343 16.21 -24.14 -7.88
#